data_AF-A0A656QAD3-F1
#
_entry.id   AF-A0A656QAD3-F1
#
_cell.length_a   1.000
_cell.length_b   1.000
_cell.length_c   1.000
_cell.angle_alpha   90.00
_cell.angle_beta   90.00
_cell.angle_gamma   90.00
#
_symmetry.space_group_name_H-M   'P 1'
#
loop_
_entity.id
_entity.type
_entity.pdbx_description
1 polymer ?
#
loop_
_entity_poly.entity_id
_entity_poly.type
_entity_poly.pdbx_seq_one_letter_code
_entity_poly.pdbx_strand_id
1 'polypeptide(L)'
;MSTLKFRLLSAVAAPGRYTALHAGVVTLIATAVFMMLTAGDLGPLGPLIIAASFYVIFAAVVIELVLGLISFGRWLARRGLSKYA
;
A
#
# COMPACT_ATOMS: atom_id res chain seq x y z
N MET A 1 17.11 28.12 -5.06
CA MET A 1 17.24 26.64 -5.03
C MET A 1 18.09 26.21 -6.22
N SER A 2 18.99 25.22 -6.11
CA SER A 2 19.69 24.74 -7.32
C SER A 2 18.68 24.12 -8.28
N THR A 3 18.88 24.33 -9.58
CA THR A 3 18.02 23.81 -10.66
C THR A 3 17.82 22.29 -10.53
N LEU A 4 18.83 21.60 -9.99
CA LEU A 4 18.82 20.17 -9.74
C LEU A 4 17.83 19.76 -8.62
N LYS A 5 17.79 20.52 -7.52
CA LYS A 5 16.86 20.28 -6.40
C LYS A 5 15.41 20.51 -6.82
N PHE A 6 15.15 21.55 -7.63
CA PHE A 6 13.82 21.80 -8.18
C PHE A 6 13.36 20.68 -9.10
N ARG A 7 14.22 20.24 -10.05
CA ARG A 7 13.91 19.13 -10.95
C ARG A 7 13.61 17.82 -10.21
N LEU A 8 14.39 17.48 -9.19
CA LEU A 8 14.16 16.28 -8.36
C LEU A 8 12.83 16.35 -7.62
N LEU A 9 12.53 17.46 -6.96
CA LEU A 9 11.27 17.64 -6.23
C LEU A 9 10.05 17.60 -7.17
N SER A 10 10.16 18.21 -8.36
CA SER A 10 9.10 18.16 -9.37
C SER A 10 8.85 16.73 -9.89
N ALA A 11 9.91 15.96 -10.11
CA ALA A 11 9.79 14.56 -10.53
C ALA A 11 9.09 13.71 -9.46
N VAL A 12 9.42 13.91 -8.18
CA VAL A 12 8.77 13.21 -7.06
C VAL A 12 7.33 13.69 -6.86
N ALA A 13 7.00 14.96 -7.11
CA ALA A 13 5.64 15.48 -6.91
C ALA A 13 4.59 14.98 -7.94
N ALA A 14 5.03 14.52 -9.12
CA ALA A 14 4.19 14.19 -10.29
C ALA A 14 3.13 13.11 -10.01
N PRO A 15 1.82 13.29 -10.30
CA PRO A 15 0.66 12.48 -9.85
C PRO A 15 0.85 10.95 -9.79
N GLY A 16 0.29 10.31 -8.76
CA GLY A 16 0.45 8.89 -8.50
C GLY A 16 -0.57 8.07 -9.27
N ARG A 17 -0.12 7.00 -9.94
CA ARG A 17 -0.97 6.10 -10.76
C ARG A 17 -1.44 4.84 -10.03
N TYR A 18 -1.21 4.76 -8.72
CA TYR A 18 -1.29 3.50 -7.95
C TYR A 18 -2.69 3.16 -7.42
N THR A 19 -3.76 3.80 -7.91
CA THR A 19 -5.14 3.55 -7.46
C THR A 19 -5.55 2.08 -7.66
N ALA A 20 -5.13 1.46 -8.76
CA ALA A 20 -5.37 0.03 -9.01
C ALA A 20 -4.68 -0.88 -7.99
N LEU A 21 -3.51 -0.48 -7.46
CA LEU A 21 -2.81 -1.24 -6.43
C LEU A 21 -3.53 -1.16 -5.09
N HIS A 22 -4.04 0.01 -4.70
CA HIS A 22 -4.87 0.13 -3.48
C HIS A 22 -6.15 -0.70 -3.59
N ALA A 23 -6.83 -0.68 -4.75
CA ALA A 23 -7.98 -1.55 -4.98
C ALA A 23 -7.59 -3.04 -4.82
N GLY A 24 -6.43 -3.44 -5.37
CA GLY A 24 -5.87 -4.78 -5.18
C GLY A 24 -5.62 -5.14 -3.71
N VAL A 25 -5.00 -4.25 -2.93
CA VAL A 25 -4.77 -4.43 -1.48
C VAL A 25 -6.08 -4.62 -0.74
N VAL A 26 -7.09 -3.79 -1.01
CA VAL A 26 -8.41 -3.92 -0.39
C VAL A 26 -9.04 -5.27 -0.71
N THR A 27 -8.95 -5.72 -1.98
CA THR A 27 -9.44 -7.05 -2.36
C THR A 27 -8.70 -8.18 -1.63
N LEU A 28 -7.37 -8.09 -1.48
CA LEU A 28 -6.58 -9.09 -0.74
C LEU A 28 -6.99 -9.17 0.73
N ILE A 29 -7.22 -8.02 1.38
CA ILE A 29 -7.70 -7.98 2.77
C ILE A 29 -9.08 -8.64 2.87
N ALA A 30 -10.02 -8.29 1.97
CA ALA A 30 -11.34 -8.89 1.94
C ALA A 30 -11.27 -10.41 1.74
N THR A 31 -10.42 -10.88 0.83
CA THR A 31 -10.17 -12.31 0.60
C THR A 31 -9.64 -13.00 1.85
N ALA A 32 -8.66 -12.40 2.54
CA ALA A 32 -8.08 -12.99 3.74
C ALA A 32 -9.09 -13.06 4.91
N VAL A 33 -9.91 -12.02 5.08
CA VAL A 33 -11.01 -12.03 6.05
C VAL A 33 -12.01 -13.15 5.72
N PHE A 34 -12.41 -13.27 4.46
CA PHE A 34 -13.29 -14.36 4.02
C PHE A 34 -12.69 -15.74 4.31
N MET A 35 -11.40 -15.95 4.00
CA MET A 35 -10.70 -17.19 4.31
C MET A 35 -10.68 -17.49 5.82
N MET A 36 -10.46 -16.48 6.68
CA MET A 36 -10.52 -16.67 8.14
C MET A 36 -11.92 -17.07 8.61
N LEU A 37 -12.97 -16.44 8.09
CA LEU A 37 -14.35 -16.70 8.50
C LEU A 37 -14.84 -18.09 8.06
N THR A 38 -14.35 -18.59 6.94
CA THR A 38 -14.74 -19.91 6.38
C THR A 38 -13.81 -21.04 6.76
N ALA A 39 -12.67 -20.75 7.41
CA ALA A 39 -11.68 -21.76 7.76
C ALA A 39 -12.22 -22.85 8.71
N GLY A 40 -13.23 -22.54 9.54
CA GLY A 40 -13.85 -23.50 10.44
C GLY A 40 -14.53 -24.66 9.71
N ASP A 41 -15.02 -24.42 8.49
CA ASP A 41 -15.75 -25.41 7.69
C ASP A 41 -14.82 -26.42 6.98
N LEU A 42 -13.51 -26.17 7.02
CA LEU A 42 -12.49 -26.97 6.31
C LEU A 42 -11.91 -28.10 7.16
N GLY A 43 -12.44 -28.32 8.36
CA GLY A 43 -12.04 -29.39 9.26
C GLY A 43 -10.53 -29.37 9.55
N PRO A 44 -9.79 -30.46 9.26
CA PRO A 44 -8.34 -30.52 9.50
C PRO A 44 -7.50 -29.48 8.75
N LEU A 45 -8.02 -28.91 7.65
CA LEU A 45 -7.31 -27.88 6.87
C LEU A 45 -7.50 -26.46 7.43
N GLY A 46 -8.44 -26.26 8.35
CA GLY A 46 -8.74 -24.94 8.93
C GLY A 46 -7.51 -24.19 9.44
N PRO A 47 -6.64 -24.82 10.27
CA PRO A 47 -5.43 -24.16 10.77
C PRO A 47 -4.48 -23.67 9.67
N LEU A 48 -4.34 -24.43 8.58
CA LEU A 48 -3.51 -24.04 7.44
C LEU A 48 -4.08 -22.81 6.73
N ILE A 49 -5.39 -22.77 6.51
CA ILE A 49 -6.06 -21.63 5.87
C ILE A 49 -5.98 -20.38 6.75
N ILE A 50 -6.16 -20.51 8.07
CA ILE A 50 -5.97 -19.40 9.01
C ILE A 50 -4.55 -18.83 8.89
N ALA A 51 -3.52 -19.70 8.88
CA ALA A 51 -2.13 -19.27 8.72
C ALA A 51 -1.91 -18.57 7.37
N ALA A 52 -2.45 -19.11 6.28
CA ALA A 52 -2.38 -18.48 4.96
C ALA A 52 -3.04 -17.09 4.94
N SER A 53 -4.20 -16.93 5.58
CA SER A 53 -4.87 -15.64 5.70
C SER A 53 -4.03 -14.59 6.41
N PHE A 54 -3.33 -14.97 7.49
CA PHE A 54 -2.41 -14.06 8.17
C PHE A 54 -1.27 -13.59 7.26
N TYR A 55 -0.72 -14.48 6.43
CA TYR A 55 0.30 -14.12 5.44
C TYR A 55 -0.24 -13.17 4.38
N VAL A 56 -1.47 -13.38 3.90
CA VAL A 56 -2.10 -12.48 2.92
C VAL A 56 -2.34 -11.09 3.53
N ILE A 57 -2.83 -11.02 4.78
CA ILE A 57 -3.00 -9.75 5.50
C ILE A 57 -1.65 -9.05 5.66
N PHE A 58 -0.61 -9.78 6.09
CA PHE A 58 0.73 -9.23 6.24
C PHE A 58 1.25 -8.66 4.92
N ALA A 59 1.13 -9.40 3.82
CA ALA A 59 1.53 -8.94 2.49
C ALA A 59 0.77 -7.67 2.07
N ALA A 60 -0.55 -7.63 2.29
CA ALA A 60 -1.38 -6.47 2.01
C ALA A 60 -0.93 -5.23 2.81
N VAL A 61 -0.65 -5.39 4.10
CA VAL A 61 -0.13 -4.32 4.98
C VAL A 61 1.22 -3.81 4.49
N VAL A 62 2.15 -4.69 4.09
CA VAL A 62 3.46 -4.30 3.58
C VAL A 62 3.32 -3.50 2.28
N ILE A 63 2.48 -3.94 1.35
CA ILE A 63 2.22 -3.22 0.10
C ILE A 63 1.65 -1.83 0.41
N GLU A 64 0.67 -1.76 1.30
CA GLU A 64 0.03 -0.49 1.67
C GLU A 64 1.01 0.46 2.35
N LEU A 65 1.90 -0.03 3.22
CA LEU A 65 2.97 0.76 3.82
C LEU A 65 3.91 1.35 2.77
N VAL A 66 4.30 0.58 1.76
CA VAL A 66 5.16 1.07 0.67
C VAL A 66 4.44 2.15 -0.14
N LEU A 67 3.18 1.94 -0.50
CA LEU A 67 2.37 2.93 -1.20
C LEU A 67 2.16 4.20 -0.34
N GLY A 68 1.96 4.01 0.96
CA GLY A 68 1.89 5.06 1.98
C GLY A 68 3.17 5.90 2.02
N LEU A 69 4.34 5.27 2.09
CA LEU A 69 5.65 5.95 2.07
C LEU A 69 5.85 6.75 0.78
N ILE A 70 5.49 6.18 -0.37
CA ILE A 70 5.56 6.88 -1.66
C ILE A 70 4.63 8.10 -1.65
N SER A 71 3.37 7.94 -1.23
CA SER A 71 2.40 9.04 -1.16
C SER A 71 2.84 10.14 -0.19
N PHE A 72 3.44 9.76 0.94
CA PHE A 72 3.99 10.68 1.92
C PHE A 72 5.21 11.45 1.38
N GLY A 73 6.15 10.77 0.71
CA GLY A 73 7.29 11.42 0.06
C GLY A 73 6.84 12.43 -1.02
N ARG A 74 5.79 12.08 -1.78
CA ARG A 74 5.18 12.99 -2.77
C ARG A 74 4.53 14.20 -2.10
N TRP A 75 3.85 14.00 -0.98
CA TRP A 75 3.28 15.09 -0.20
C TRP A 75 4.36 16.02 0.39
N LEU A 76 5.44 15.47 0.92
CA LEU A 76 6.61 16.24 1.37
C LEU A 76 7.24 17.03 0.23
N ALA A 77 7.42 16.43 -0.94
CA ALA A 77 7.96 17.13 -2.11
C ALA A 77 7.08 18.31 -2.54
N ARG A 78 5.76 18.12 -2.56
CA ARG A 78 4.80 19.21 -2.85
C ARG A 78 4.84 20.32 -1.81
N ARG A 79 4.90 19.99 -0.51
CA ARG A 79 5.09 20.99 0.56
C ARG A 79 6.43 21.71 0.47
N GLY A 80 7.49 21.00 0.06
CA GLY A 80 8.79 21.60 -0.21
C GLY A 80 8.69 22.64 -1.32
N LEU A 81 8.07 22.30 -2.45
CA LEU A 81 7.87 23.22 -3.58
C LEU A 81 6.95 24.40 -3.23
N SER A 82 5.89 24.20 -2.45
CA SER A 82 4.93 25.27 -2.10
C SER A 82 5.51 26.34 -1.17
N LYS A 83 6.66 26.10 -0.53
CA LYS A 83 7.37 27.13 0.24
C LYS A 83 8.19 28.08 -0.65
N TYR A 84 8.25 27.82 -1.96
CA TYR A 84 9.08 28.57 -2.91
C TYR A 84 8.30 29.08 -4.13
N ALA A 85 6.99 28.85 -4.19
CA ALA A 85 6.07 29.47 -5.13
C ALA A 85 5.41 30.68 -4.44
#